data_AF-A0A7C8AHR4-F1
#
_entry.id   AF-A0A7C8AHR4-F1
#
_cell.length_a   1.000
_cell.length_b   1.000
_cell.length_c   1.000
_cell.angle_alpha   90.00
_cell.angle_beta   90.00
_cell.angle_gamma   90.00
#
_symmetry.space_group_name_H-M   'P 1'
#
loop_
_entity.id
_entity.type
_entity.pdbx_description
1 polymer ?
#
loop_
_entity_poly.entity_id
_entity_poly.type
_entity_poly.pdbx_seq_one_letter_code
_entity_poly.pdbx_strand_id
1 'polypeptide(L)'
;LHPEAVDKLLCFLQDNSDRWPVLITTHSPYLLNGVKPTDVNVAVVDETGATHFEKVKNTRQLREYLSKSLMSFGDLLVNNYERFRE
;
A
#
# COMPACT_ATOMS: atom_id res chain seq x y z
N LEU A 1 -12.15 -3.32 -7.22
CA LEU A 1 -11.78 -2.49 -8.39
C LEU A 1 -10.85 -3.31 -9.27
N HIS A 2 -11.03 -3.25 -10.59
CA HIS A 2 -10.08 -3.86 -11.52
C HIS A 2 -8.69 -3.18 -11.36
N PRO A 3 -7.56 -3.92 -11.45
CA PRO A 3 -6.22 -3.34 -11.27
C PRO A 3 -5.97 -2.07 -12.10
N GLU A 4 -6.34 -2.08 -13.39
CA GLU A 4 -6.22 -0.90 -14.26
C GLU A 4 -7.04 0.31 -13.79
N ALA A 5 -8.19 0.08 -13.15
CA ALA A 5 -9.00 1.16 -12.60
C ALA A 5 -8.36 1.74 -11.33
N VAL A 6 -7.70 0.90 -10.52
CA VAL A 6 -6.92 1.35 -9.35
C VAL A 6 -5.73 2.17 -9.80
N ASP A 7 -5.02 1.74 -10.84
CA ASP A 7 -3.87 2.47 -11.39
C ASP A 7 -4.28 3.86 -11.90
N LYS A 8 -5.34 3.96 -12.71
CA LYS A 8 -5.88 5.25 -13.16
C LYS A 8 -6.30 6.16 -12.01
N LEU A 9 -6.91 5.59 -10.97
CA LEU A 9 -7.29 6.32 -9.77
C LEU A 9 -6.05 6.85 -9.03
N LEU A 10 -5.02 6.03 -8.85
CA LEU A 10 -3.79 6.43 -8.19
C LEU A 10 -3.10 7.59 -8.93
N CYS A 11 -2.96 7.48 -10.26
CA CYS A 11 -2.41 8.56 -11.09
C CYS A 11 -3.22 9.85 -10.91
N PHE A 12 -4.55 9.78 -11.00
CA PHE A 12 -5.41 10.94 -10.81
C PHE A 12 -5.23 11.60 -9.43
N LEU A 13 -5.13 10.79 -8.38
CA LEU A 13 -4.94 11.30 -7.01
C LEU A 13 -3.55 11.90 -6.81
N GLN A 14 -2.51 11.30 -7.39
CA GLN A 14 -1.15 11.82 -7.35
C GLN A 14 -1.03 13.16 -8.10
N ASP A 15 -1.60 13.26 -9.30
CA ASP A 15 -1.60 14.47 -10.13
C ASP A 15 -2.32 15.65 -9.45
N ASN A 16 -3.23 15.37 -8.51
CA ASN A 16 -4.00 16.38 -7.77
C ASN A 16 -3.61 16.49 -6.29
N SER A 17 -2.50 15.86 -5.89
CA SER A 17 -2.06 15.80 -4.48
C SER A 17 -1.75 17.18 -3.88
N ASP A 18 -1.31 18.13 -4.69
CA ASP A 18 -1.06 19.52 -4.27
C ASP A 18 -2.35 20.32 -4.04
N ARG A 19 -3.49 19.83 -4.55
CA ARG A 19 -4.78 20.52 -4.47
C ARG A 19 -5.63 20.06 -3.31
N TRP A 20 -5.63 18.75 -3.04
CA TRP A 20 -6.46 18.14 -2.02
C TRP A 20 -5.65 17.14 -1.19
N PRO A 21 -5.64 17.26 0.15
CA PRO A 21 -5.11 16.20 0.98
C PRO A 21 -6.02 14.98 0.87
N VAL A 22 -5.46 13.84 0.46
CA VAL A 22 -6.19 12.57 0.28
C VAL A 22 -5.66 11.55 1.29
N LEU A 23 -6.57 10.95 2.06
CA LEU A 23 -6.29 9.80 2.92
C LEU A 23 -6.94 8.55 2.33
N ILE A 24 -6.13 7.52 2.05
CA ILE A 24 -6.61 6.23 1.55
C ILE A 24 -6.35 5.17 2.61
N THR A 25 -7.40 4.46 3.03
CA THR A 25 -7.29 3.26 3.85
C THR A 25 -7.49 2.05 2.96
N THR A 26 -6.56 1.09 2.99
CA THR A 26 -6.63 -0.07 2.10
C THR A 26 -6.04 -1.31 2.74
N HIS A 27 -6.62 -2.47 2.39
CA HIS A 27 -5.99 -3.78 2.56
C HIS A 27 -5.45 -4.32 1.23
N SER A 28 -5.56 -3.57 0.13
CA SER A 28 -5.16 -4.01 -1.20
C SER A 28 -3.63 -3.90 -1.36
N PRO A 29 -2.93 -5.02 -1.51
CA PRO A 29 -1.49 -5.00 -1.72
C PRO A 29 -1.09 -4.36 -3.05
N TYR A 30 -1.96 -4.45 -4.06
CA TYR A 30 -1.77 -3.81 -5.36
C TYR A 30 -1.62 -2.29 -5.20
N LEU A 31 -2.47 -1.66 -4.38
CA LEU A 31 -2.40 -0.23 -4.11
C LEU A 31 -1.11 0.12 -3.35
N LEU A 32 -0.73 -0.71 -2.36
CA LEU A 32 0.49 -0.51 -1.57
C LEU A 32 1.77 -0.58 -2.43
N ASN A 33 1.77 -1.33 -3.52
CA ASN A 33 2.88 -1.36 -4.48
C ASN A 33 2.94 -0.11 -5.37
N GLY A 34 1.83 0.62 -5.53
CA GLY A 34 1.73 1.82 -6.37
C GLY A 34 2.05 3.14 -5.66
N VAL A 35 2.39 3.09 -4.37
CA VAL A 35 2.69 4.27 -3.54
C VAL A 35 4.08 4.21 -2.94
N LYS A 36 4.67 5.36 -2.62
CA LYS A 36 5.95 5.40 -1.93
C LYS A 36 5.77 4.86 -0.51
N PRO A 37 6.66 3.97 -0.02
CA PRO A 37 6.55 3.44 1.34
C PRO A 37 6.49 4.52 2.43
N THR A 38 7.15 5.66 2.21
CA THR A 38 7.18 6.80 3.14
C THR A 38 5.83 7.49 3.32
N ASP A 39 4.89 7.25 2.42
CA ASP A 39 3.54 7.83 2.44
C ASP A 39 2.52 6.87 3.08
N VAL A 40 2.99 5.70 3.52
CA VAL A 40 2.15 4.65 4.13
C VAL A 40 2.30 4.66 5.65
N ASN A 41 1.15 4.63 6.34
CA ASN A 41 1.08 4.30 7.76
C ASN A 41 0.34 2.97 7.91
N VAL A 42 0.85 2.09 8.76
CA VAL A 42 0.26 0.78 9.03
C VAL A 42 -0.38 0.80 10.40
N ALA A 43 -1.63 0.35 10.47
CA ALA A 43 -2.31 0.10 11.74
C ALA A 43 -1.83 -1.25 12.30
N VAL A 44 -1.25 -1.22 13.50
CA VAL A 44 -0.76 -2.40 14.22
C VAL A 44 -1.56 -2.54 15.50
N VAL A 45 -2.09 -3.73 15.75
CA VAL A 45 -2.82 -4.05 16.98
C VAL A 45 -1.81 -4.62 17.98
N ASP A 46 -1.79 -4.06 19.20
CA ASP A 46 -0.94 -4.57 20.28
C ASP A 46 -1.60 -5.73 21.05
N GLU A 47 -0.87 -6.29 22.00
CA GLU A 47 -1.32 -7.41 22.84
C GLU A 47 -2.54 -7.06 23.72
N THR A 48 -2.79 -5.76 23.94
CA THR A 48 -3.93 -5.26 24.70
C THR A 48 -5.17 -5.04 23.82
N GLY A 49 -5.05 -5.21 22.50
CA GLY A 49 -6.10 -4.95 21.52
C GLY A 49 -6.19 -3.48 21.10
N ALA A 50 -5.30 -2.61 21.57
CA ALA A 50 -5.25 -1.22 21.12
C ALA A 50 -4.54 -1.12 19.76
N THR A 51 -4.99 -0.17 18.93
CA THR A 51 -4.41 0.06 17.59
C THR A 51 -3.49 1.27 17.60
N HIS A 52 -2.27 1.08 17.12
CA HIS A 52 -1.27 2.13 16.93
C HIS A 52 -0.94 2.26 15.44
N PHE A 53 -0.61 3.48 15.00
CA PHE A 53 -0.21 3.74 13.63
C PHE A 53 1.29 3.93 13.54
N GLU A 54 1.94 3.10 12.73
CA GLU A 54 3.38 3.15 12.51
C GLU A 54 3.71 3.63 11.09
N LYS A 55 4.57 4.64 11.00
CA LYS A 55 5.03 5.15 9.71
C LYS A 55 6.08 4.22 9.11
N VAL A 56 5.85 3.81 7.88
CA VAL A 56 6.74 2.92 7.14
C VAL A 56 7.94 3.71 6.62
N LYS A 57 9.15 3.21 6.88
CA LYS A 57 10.40 3.86 6.48
C LYS A 57 10.90 3.36 5.13
N ASN A 58 10.65 2.10 4.80
CA ASN A 58 11.13 1.48 3.57
C ASN A 58 10.28 0.26 3.19
N THR A 59 10.48 -0.22 1.95
CA THR A 59 9.75 -1.36 1.40
C THR A 59 9.95 -2.63 2.22
N ARG A 60 11.13 -2.86 2.79
CA ARG A 60 11.38 -4.05 3.63
C ARG A 60 10.48 -4.05 4.86
N GLN A 61 10.39 -2.94 5.56
CA GLN A 61 9.53 -2.79 6.74
C GLN A 61 8.05 -2.98 6.38
N LEU A 62 7.60 -2.42 5.25
CA LEU A 62 6.24 -2.65 4.73
C LEU A 62 5.96 -4.14 4.51
N ARG A 63 6.91 -4.85 3.88
CA ARG A 63 6.80 -6.30 3.65
C ARG A 63 6.70 -7.07 4.96
N GLU A 64 7.51 -6.72 5.95
CA GLU A 64 7.49 -7.34 7.26
C GLU A 64 6.12 -7.18 7.94
N TYR A 65 5.50 -5.99 7.91
CA TYR A 65 4.15 -5.79 8.45
C TYR A 65 3.09 -6.61 7.72
N LEU A 66 3.11 -6.62 6.39
CA LEU A 66 2.13 -7.35 5.58
C LEU A 66 2.26 -8.86 5.78
N SER A 67 3.51 -9.38 5.83
CA SER A 67 3.77 -10.82 6.04
C SER A 67 3.34 -11.34 7.40
N LYS A 68 3.23 -10.46 8.41
CA LYS A 68 2.84 -10.83 9.77
C LYS A 68 1.34 -10.99 9.96
N SER A 69 0.52 -10.33 9.12
CA SER A 69 -0.95 -10.33 9.30
C SER A 69 -1.72 -10.96 8.15
N LEU A 70 -1.25 -10.90 6.90
CA LEU A 70 -2.08 -11.23 5.73
C LEU A 70 -1.23 -11.75 4.55
N MET A 71 -1.47 -13.02 4.21
CA MET A 71 -1.13 -13.68 2.94
C MET A 71 0.36 -13.81 2.56
N SER A 72 0.65 -14.91 1.85
CA SER A 72 1.96 -15.15 1.25
C SER A 72 2.26 -14.06 0.22
N PHE A 73 3.42 -13.41 0.36
CA PHE A 73 3.91 -12.41 -0.58
C PHE A 73 4.08 -12.96 -2.02
N GLY A 74 4.03 -14.29 -2.20
CA GLY A 74 4.03 -14.94 -3.51
C GLY A 74 2.82 -14.55 -4.37
N ASP A 75 1.67 -14.25 -3.76
CA ASP A 75 0.47 -13.75 -4.47
C ASP A 75 0.60 -12.25 -4.82
N LEU A 76 1.65 -11.59 -4.33
CA LEU A 76 2.00 -10.18 -4.58
C LEU A 76 3.09 -10.02 -5.64
N LEU A 77 3.73 -11.13 -6.02
CA LEU A 77 4.65 -11.17 -7.15
C LEU A 77 3.82 -11.25 -8.42
N VAL A 78 3.54 -10.06 -8.95
CA VAL A 78 2.98 -9.84 -10.27
C VAL A 78 3.80 -10.61 -11.31
N ASN A 79 3.32 -11.79 -11.67
CA ASN A 79 3.63 -12.49 -12.91
C ASN A 79 2.25 -12.88 -13.50
N ASN A 80 1.44 -11.98 -14.06
CA ASN A 80 1.68 -11.22 -15.29
C ASN A 80 0.77 -9.97 -15.38
N TYR A 81 1.26 -8.82 -14.91
CA TYR A 81 0.86 -7.49 -15.36
C TYR A 81 2.16 -6.70 -15.57
N GLU A 82 2.82 -6.92 -16.71
CA GLU A 82 4.20 -6.52 -17.06
C GLU A 82 4.49 -5.00 -17.09
N ARG A 83 3.70 -4.16 -16.41
CA ARG A 83 3.91 -2.71 -16.38
C ARG A 83 3.65 -2.16 -14.99
N PHE A 84 4.66 -2.27 -14.11
CA PHE A 84 4.90 -1.20 -13.15
C PHE A 84 6.33 -0.74 -13.40
N ARG A 85 6.43 0.50 -13.89
CA ARG A 85 7.56 1.13 -14.59
C ARG A 85 8.93 0.95 -13.93
N GLU A 86 9.94 0.82 -14.81
CA GLU A 86 11.32 1.29 -14.62
C GLU A 86 11.40 2.78 -14.24
#